data_AF-A0A9D2IUM9-F1
#
_entry.id   AF-A0A9D2IUM9-F1
#
_cell.length_a   1.000
_cell.length_b   1.000
_cell.length_c   1.000
_cell.angle_alpha   90.00
_cell.angle_beta   90.00
_cell.angle_gamma   90.00
#
_symmetry.space_group_name_H-M   'P 1'
#
loop_
_entity.id
_entity.type
_entity.pdbx_description
1 polymer ?
#
loop_
_entity_poly.entity_id
_entity_poly.type
_entity_poly.pdbx_seq_one_letter_code
_entity_poly.pdbx_strand_id
1 'polypeptide(L)'
;MSEKKLKSKVFDDVISEFAKAVFPIQEYDAVLLERPDEKGLTPGDIIRFLKFLSPEKEYYPIEIPAMTAESYAMGFISEEAAELLDYRYGQDSSFGVFIGSILDDMEKETPDHVYTFETKKGNITIYLNR
;
A
#
# COMPACT_ATOMS: atom_id res chain seq x y z
N MET A 1 19.71 31.35 8.16
CA MET A 1 18.57 30.44 8.46
C MET A 1 17.98 30.86 9.79
N SER A 2 16.65 31.08 9.90
CA SER A 2 16.07 31.53 11.18
C SER A 2 16.03 30.38 12.20
N GLU A 3 16.24 30.67 13.49
CA GLU A 3 16.22 29.68 14.58
C GLU A 3 14.93 28.84 14.60
N LYS A 4 13.81 29.42 14.18
CA LYS A 4 12.51 28.73 14.08
C LYS A 4 12.53 27.61 13.03
N LYS A 5 13.18 27.82 11.88
CA LYS A 5 13.39 26.81 10.84
C LYS A 5 14.36 25.71 11.28
N LEU A 6 15.36 26.07 12.08
CA LEU A 6 16.33 25.10 12.60
C LEU A 6 15.70 24.18 13.66
N LYS A 7 14.85 24.71 14.54
CA LYS A 7 14.13 23.92 15.55
C LYS A 7 13.08 22.97 14.97
N SER A 8 12.38 23.34 13.89
CA SER A 8 11.43 22.42 13.25
C SER A 8 12.17 21.27 12.58
N LYS A 9 13.24 21.57 11.84
CA LYS A 9 14.06 20.54 11.18
C LYS A 9 14.62 19.53 12.18
N VAL A 10 15.16 19.99 13.31
CA VAL A 10 15.67 19.10 14.37
C VAL A 10 14.55 18.22 14.95
N PHE A 11 13.33 18.74 15.08
CA PHE A 11 12.19 17.96 15.55
C PHE A 11 11.78 16.89 14.51
N ASP A 12 11.71 17.25 13.24
CA ASP A 12 11.38 16.35 12.14
C ASP A 12 12.42 15.22 12.00
N ASP A 13 13.71 15.56 12.11
CA ASP A 13 14.83 14.60 12.08
C ASP A 13 14.75 13.62 13.27
N VAL A 14 14.43 14.11 14.48
CA VAL A 14 14.29 13.26 15.69
C VAL A 14 13.09 12.33 15.60
N ILE A 15 11.96 12.80 15.08
CA ILE A 15 10.77 11.96 14.88
C ILE A 15 11.06 10.91 13.80
N SER A 16 11.77 11.26 12.73
CA SER A 16 12.20 10.32 11.68
C SER A 16 13.13 9.23 12.22
N GLU A 17 14.15 9.59 13.00
CA GLU A 17 15.05 8.59 13.60
C GLU A 17 14.34 7.72 14.66
N PHE A 18 13.48 8.31 15.48
CA PHE A 18 12.68 7.56 16.45
C PHE A 18 11.72 6.59 15.77
N ALA A 19 11.03 7.02 14.70
CA ALA A 19 10.14 6.17 13.93
C ALA A 19 10.90 5.00 13.29
N LYS A 20 12.07 5.25 12.71
CA LYS A 20 12.97 4.22 12.15
C LYS A 20 13.50 3.24 13.20
N ALA A 21 13.74 3.71 14.43
CA ALA A 21 14.30 2.91 15.51
C ALA A 21 13.24 2.07 16.27
N VAL A 22 11.98 2.52 16.30
CA VAL A 22 10.91 1.93 17.13
C VAL A 22 9.93 1.09 16.31
N PHE A 23 9.77 1.40 15.03
CA PHE A 23 9.02 0.58 14.09
C PHE A 23 10.00 0.16 12.99
N PRO A 24 10.33 -1.13 12.81
CA PRO A 24 10.89 -1.55 11.53
C PRO A 24 9.82 -1.18 10.50
N ILE A 25 10.03 -0.08 9.78
CA ILE A 25 9.12 0.36 8.73
C ILE A 25 9.20 -0.73 7.68
N GLN A 26 8.17 -1.57 7.65
CA GLN A 26 8.04 -2.55 6.60
C GLN A 26 7.29 -1.87 5.47
N GLU A 27 8.07 -1.33 4.54
CA GLU A 27 7.55 -0.66 3.36
C GLU A 27 7.08 -1.70 2.35
N TYR A 28 5.92 -1.45 1.76
CA TYR A 28 5.40 -2.25 0.65
C TYR A 28 5.16 -1.35 -0.55
N ASP A 29 5.26 -1.95 -1.73
CA ASP A 29 5.01 -1.27 -3.00
C ASP A 29 3.52 -0.97 -3.23
N ALA A 30 2.65 -1.82 -2.68
CA ALA A 30 1.21 -1.59 -2.58
C ALA A 30 0.69 -1.95 -1.18
N VAL A 31 -0.20 -1.11 -0.65
CA VAL A 31 -0.82 -1.30 0.68
C VAL A 31 -2.32 -1.17 0.49
N LEU A 32 -3.05 -2.25 0.75
CA LEU A 32 -4.45 -2.43 0.42
C LEU A 32 -5.23 -2.97 1.62
N LEU A 33 -6.52 -2.61 1.66
CA LEU A 33 -7.48 -3.09 2.64
C LEU A 33 -8.75 -3.50 1.91
N GLU A 34 -9.24 -4.70 2.19
CA GLU A 34 -10.52 -5.14 1.70
C GLU A 34 -11.65 -4.35 2.35
N ARG A 35 -12.59 -3.89 1.53
CA ARG A 35 -13.80 -3.20 1.94
C ARG A 35 -14.98 -3.77 1.15
N PRO A 36 -16.17 -3.90 1.78
CA PRO A 36 -17.40 -4.11 1.05
C PRO A 36 -17.61 -3.05 -0.04
N ASP A 37 -18.27 -3.40 -1.13
CA ASP A 37 -18.47 -2.52 -2.31
C ASP A 37 -19.20 -1.20 -2.00
N GLU A 38 -19.99 -1.17 -0.93
CA GLU A 38 -20.70 0.02 -0.47
C GLU A 38 -19.88 0.92 0.47
N LYS A 39 -18.61 0.58 0.76
CA LYS A 39 -17.77 1.26 1.75
C LYS A 39 -16.44 1.74 1.19
N GLY A 40 -16.09 2.97 1.52
CA GLY A 40 -14.75 3.52 1.28
C GLY A 40 -13.79 3.34 2.46
N LEU A 41 -12.58 3.90 2.30
CA LEU A 41 -11.59 4.01 3.36
C LEU A 41 -11.98 5.07 4.40
N THR A 42 -11.88 4.73 5.67
CA THR A 42 -12.04 5.71 6.76
C THR A 42 -10.73 6.46 7.00
N PRO A 43 -10.75 7.63 7.66
CA PRO A 43 -9.52 8.29 8.10
C PRO A 43 -8.62 7.40 8.97
N GLY A 44 -9.21 6.50 9.77
CA GLY A 44 -8.47 5.54 10.58
C GLY A 44 -7.72 4.51 9.73
N ASP A 45 -8.29 4.09 8.59
CA ASP A 45 -7.63 3.18 7.65
C ASP A 45 -6.44 3.85 6.98
N ILE A 46 -6.62 5.10 6.54
CA ILE A 46 -5.55 5.90 5.92
C ILE A 46 -4.38 6.08 6.90
N ILE A 47 -4.65 6.42 8.16
CA ILE A 47 -3.62 6.55 9.19
C ILE A 47 -2.86 5.22 9.41
N ARG A 48 -3.56 4.08 9.34
CA ARG A 48 -2.93 2.76 9.47
C ARG A 48 -2.00 2.44 8.31
N PHE A 49 -2.28 2.92 7.10
CA PHE A 49 -1.38 2.74 5.96
C PHE A 49 -0.06 3.48 6.14
N LEU A 50 -0.03 4.62 6.83
CA LEU A 50 1.19 5.43 6.98
C LEU A 50 2.39 4.69 7.60
N LYS A 51 2.19 3.60 8.34
CA LYS A 51 3.29 2.77 8.88
C LYS A 51 3.95 1.85 7.83
N PHE A 52 3.31 1.69 6.67
CA PHE A 52 3.70 0.82 5.56
C PHE A 52 4.12 1.60 4.32
N LEU A 53 3.99 2.93 4.34
CA LEU A 53 4.32 3.83 3.25
C LEU A 53 5.61 4.57 3.58
N SER A 54 6.48 4.72 2.59
CA SER A 54 7.69 5.52 2.73
C SER A 54 7.35 7.00 2.60
N PRO A 55 7.83 7.89 3.49
CA PRO A 55 7.62 9.33 3.35
C PRO A 55 8.39 9.95 2.17
N GLU A 56 9.33 9.21 1.58
CA GLU A 56 10.19 9.67 0.49
C GLU A 56 9.67 9.28 -0.91
N LYS A 57 8.54 8.55 -0.98
CA LYS A 57 7.95 8.05 -2.23
C LYS A 57 6.59 8.69 -2.51
N GLU A 58 6.24 8.74 -3.79
CA GLU A 58 4.90 9.10 -4.23
C GLU A 58 4.01 7.85 -4.36
N TYR A 59 2.72 8.02 -4.08
CA TYR A 59 1.75 6.94 -4.11
C TYR A 59 0.46 7.39 -4.81
N TYR A 60 -0.08 6.52 -5.66
CA TYR A 60 -1.38 6.69 -6.30
C TYR A 60 -2.45 5.92 -5.52
N PRO A 61 -3.64 6.50 -5.31
CA PRO A 61 -4.77 5.75 -4.77
C PRO A 61 -5.24 4.74 -5.81
N ILE A 62 -5.53 3.52 -5.37
CA ILE A 62 -6.06 2.46 -6.21
C ILE A 62 -7.23 1.74 -5.54
N GLU A 63 -8.11 1.23 -6.39
CA GLU A 63 -9.30 0.44 -6.04
C GLU A 63 -9.38 -0.71 -7.05
N ILE A 64 -9.38 -1.95 -6.55
CA ILE A 64 -9.41 -3.16 -7.36
C ILE A 64 -10.57 -4.04 -6.87
N PRO A 65 -11.58 -4.32 -7.72
CA PRO A 65 -12.69 -5.19 -7.34
C PRO A 65 -12.22 -6.64 -7.17
N ALA A 66 -12.90 -7.38 -6.30
CA ALA A 66 -12.89 -8.83 -6.34
C ALA A 66 -13.45 -9.34 -7.70
N MET A 67 -13.13 -10.57 -8.08
CA MET A 67 -13.63 -11.11 -9.35
C MET A 67 -15.10 -11.52 -9.24
N THR A 68 -15.52 -11.99 -8.06
CA THR A 68 -16.88 -12.50 -7.84
C THR A 68 -17.57 -11.97 -6.58
N ALA A 69 -16.82 -11.63 -5.53
CA ALA A 69 -17.36 -11.07 -4.30
C ALA A 69 -17.75 -9.59 -4.45
N GLU A 70 -18.70 -9.13 -3.63
CA GLU A 70 -19.09 -7.72 -3.51
C GLU A 70 -18.11 -6.97 -2.60
N SER A 71 -16.83 -6.97 -2.96
CA SER A 71 -15.76 -6.30 -2.21
C SER A 71 -14.66 -5.74 -3.12
N TYR A 72 -13.87 -4.84 -2.55
CA TYR A 72 -12.78 -4.14 -3.22
C TYR A 72 -11.55 -4.09 -2.32
N ALA A 73 -10.37 -4.26 -2.92
CA ALA A 73 -9.11 -3.87 -2.32
C ALA A 73 -8.87 -2.38 -2.59
N MET A 74 -8.86 -1.58 -1.52
CA MET A 74 -8.67 -0.13 -1.60
C MET A 74 -7.38 0.28 -0.88
N GLY A 75 -6.62 1.20 -1.46
CA GLY A 75 -5.43 1.72 -0.81
C GLY A 75 -4.51 2.46 -1.77
N PHE A 76 -3.22 2.15 -1.69
CA PHE A 76 -2.17 2.91 -2.37
C PHE A 76 -1.18 1.99 -3.08
N ILE A 77 -0.66 2.45 -4.22
CA ILE A 77 0.48 1.86 -4.94
C ILE A 77 1.54 2.92 -5.17
N SER A 78 2.81 2.59 -4.96
CA SER A 78 3.94 3.48 -5.23
C SER A 78 4.04 3.83 -6.72
N GLU A 79 4.60 5.01 -7.03
CA GLU A 79 4.90 5.41 -8.41
C GLU A 79 5.78 4.37 -9.10
N GLU A 80 6.83 3.88 -8.44
CA GLU A 80 7.76 2.92 -9.04
C GLU A 80 7.06 1.60 -9.38
N ALA A 81 6.16 1.12 -8.53
CA ALA A 81 5.37 -0.08 -8.82
C ALA A 81 4.34 0.15 -9.92
N ALA A 82 3.74 1.35 -9.99
CA ALA A 82 2.91 1.73 -11.11
C ALA A 82 3.72 1.72 -12.43
N GLU A 83 4.97 2.18 -12.44
CA GLU A 83 5.86 2.11 -13.61
C GLU A 83 6.22 0.66 -14.00
N LEU A 84 6.46 -0.21 -13.01
CA LEU A 84 6.66 -1.65 -13.25
C LEU A 84 5.46 -2.27 -13.98
N LEU A 85 4.26 -1.77 -13.71
CA LEU A 85 2.99 -2.20 -14.31
C LEU A 85 2.60 -1.43 -15.58
N ASP A 86 3.42 -0.49 -16.07
CA ASP A 86 3.06 0.42 -17.17
C ASP A 86 1.73 1.17 -16.89
N TYR A 87 1.47 1.47 -15.62
CA TYR A 87 0.23 2.07 -15.13
C TYR A 87 -1.02 1.24 -15.44
N ARG A 88 -0.87 -0.07 -15.69
CA ARG A 88 -1.95 -1.02 -15.97
C ARG A 88 -2.17 -1.93 -14.77
N TYR A 89 -2.93 -1.43 -13.81
CA TYR A 89 -3.28 -2.13 -12.57
C TYR A 89 -4.80 -2.18 -12.30
N GLY A 90 -5.63 -1.84 -13.30
CA GLY A 90 -7.08 -1.98 -13.22
C GLY A 90 -7.55 -3.44 -13.26
N GLN A 91 -8.87 -3.67 -13.13
CA GLN A 91 -9.49 -5.00 -13.05
C GLN A 91 -9.04 -5.98 -14.15
N ASP A 92 -8.91 -5.52 -15.39
CA ASP A 92 -8.54 -6.37 -16.53
C ASP A 92 -7.02 -6.62 -16.65
N SER A 93 -6.21 -6.06 -15.74
CA SER A 93 -4.77 -6.27 -15.72
C SER A 93 -4.39 -7.55 -14.98
N SER A 94 -3.19 -8.07 -15.25
CA SER A 94 -2.66 -9.22 -14.51
C SER A 94 -2.52 -8.94 -13.01
N PHE A 95 -2.22 -7.69 -12.64
CA PHE A 95 -2.18 -7.27 -11.24
C PHE A 95 -3.58 -7.24 -10.62
N GLY A 96 -4.56 -6.68 -11.33
CA GLY A 96 -5.96 -6.66 -10.91
C GLY A 96 -6.53 -8.05 -10.70
N VAL A 97 -6.31 -8.95 -11.66
CA VAL A 97 -6.71 -10.37 -11.55
C VAL A 97 -6.02 -11.05 -10.36
N PHE A 98 -4.73 -10.77 -10.13
CA PHE A 98 -4.01 -11.32 -8.99
C PHE A 98 -4.65 -10.91 -7.66
N ILE A 99 -4.84 -9.61 -7.45
CA ILE A 99 -5.47 -9.05 -6.24
C ILE A 99 -6.90 -9.56 -6.07
N GLY A 100 -7.73 -9.45 -7.11
CA GLY A 100 -9.12 -9.90 -7.06
C GLY A 100 -9.24 -11.38 -6.69
N SER A 101 -8.32 -12.22 -7.20
CA SER A 101 -8.31 -13.64 -6.89
C SER A 101 -7.96 -13.98 -5.44
N ILE A 102 -7.29 -13.08 -4.70
CA ILE A 102 -7.02 -13.21 -3.25
C ILE A 102 -8.26 -12.80 -2.45
N LEU A 103 -9.00 -11.79 -2.92
CA LEU A 103 -10.26 -11.37 -2.27
C LEU A 103 -11.31 -12.48 -2.33
N ASP A 104 -11.41 -13.19 -3.45
CA ASP A 104 -12.40 -14.26 -3.62
C ASP A 104 -12.05 -15.57 -2.89
N ASP A 105 -10.78 -15.80 -2.57
CA ASP A 105 -10.28 -17.10 -2.12
C ASP A 105 -9.45 -17.02 -0.84
N MET A 106 -10.07 -17.40 0.28
CA MET A 106 -9.43 -17.42 1.60
C MET A 106 -8.22 -18.36 1.66
N GLU A 107 -8.12 -19.38 0.81
CA GLU A 107 -6.96 -20.28 0.81
C GLU A 107 -5.70 -19.61 0.25
N LYS A 108 -5.86 -18.50 -0.49
CA LYS A 108 -4.74 -17.71 -0.99
C LYS A 108 -4.25 -16.66 -0.02
N GLU A 109 -4.95 -16.45 1.09
CA GLU A 109 -4.50 -15.50 2.11
C GLU A 109 -3.26 -16.03 2.83
N THR A 110 -2.26 -15.16 2.95
CA THR A 110 -1.06 -15.46 3.75
C THR A 110 -1.26 -15.01 5.20
N PRO A 111 -0.72 -15.74 6.20
CA PRO A 111 -0.89 -15.37 7.61
C PRO A 111 -0.33 -13.99 7.99
N ASP A 112 0.62 -13.46 7.21
CA ASP A 112 1.21 -12.14 7.39
C ASP A 112 0.58 -11.06 6.49
N HIS A 113 -0.39 -11.44 5.65
CA HIS A 113 -1.05 -10.57 4.67
C HIS A 113 -0.09 -9.96 3.65
N VAL A 114 1.08 -10.59 3.45
CA VAL A 114 2.10 -10.15 2.50
C VAL A 114 2.11 -11.04 1.27
N TYR A 115 2.21 -10.41 0.11
CA TYR A 115 2.24 -11.06 -1.19
C TYR A 115 3.34 -10.47 -2.07
N THR A 116 3.78 -11.26 -3.04
CA THR A 116 4.72 -10.82 -4.08
C THR A 116 4.08 -11.04 -5.44
N PHE A 117 3.97 -9.98 -6.23
CA PHE A 117 3.57 -10.06 -7.62
C PHE A 117 4.79 -9.89 -8.52
N GLU A 118 5.12 -10.92 -9.29
CA GLU A 118 6.26 -10.92 -10.20
C GLU A 118 5.87 -10.27 -11.55
N THR A 119 6.67 -9.32 -12.00
CA THR A 119 6.55 -8.72 -13.33
C THR A 119 7.80 -9.02 -14.15
N LYS A 120 7.76 -8.70 -15.45
CA LYS A 120 8.96 -8.78 -16.31
C LYS A 120 10.06 -7.78 -15.92
N LYS A 121 9.71 -6.71 -15.19
CA LYS A 121 10.60 -5.59 -14.86
C LYS A 121 11.12 -5.67 -13.42
N GLY A 122 10.52 -6.50 -12.58
CA GLY A 122 10.81 -6.58 -11.15
C GLY A 122 9.62 -7.13 -10.35
N ASN A 123 9.78 -7.19 -9.04
CA ASN A 123 8.75 -7.69 -8.13
C ASN A 123 8.06 -6.52 -7.43
N ILE A 124 6.78 -6.71 -7.14
CA ILE A 124 5.94 -5.77 -6.38
C ILE A 124 5.53 -6.46 -5.09
N THR A 125 5.91 -5.89 -3.96
CA THR A 125 5.53 -6.34 -2.62
C THR A 125 4.22 -5.70 -2.19
N ILE A 126 3.28 -6.52 -1.71
CA ILE A 126 1.92 -6.08 -1.45
C ILE A 126 1.55 -6.46 -0.02
N TYR A 127 1.04 -5.51 0.73
CA TYR A 127 0.29 -5.78 1.96
C TYR A 127 -1.20 -5.67 1.65
N LEU A 128 -1.96 -6.76 1.82
CA LEU A 128 -3.41 -6.78 1.61
C LEU A 128 -4.09 -7.46 2.80
N ASN A 129 -4.76 -6.64 3.61
CA ASN A 129 -5.49 -7.10 4.79
C ASN A 129 -7.01 -6.97 4.60
N ARG A 130 -7.79 -7.63 5.46
CA ARG A 130 -9.27 -7.53 5.51
C ARG A 130 -9.75 -6.62 6.65
#